data_AF-A0A1V4MXZ2-F1
#
_entry.id   AF-A0A1V4MXZ2-F1
#
_cell.length_a   1.000
_cell.length_b   1.000
_cell.length_c   1.000
_cell.angle_alpha   90.00
_cell.angle_beta   90.00
_cell.angle_gamma   90.00
#
_symmetry.space_group_name_H-M   'P 1'
#
loop_
_entity.id
_entity.type
_entity.pdbx_description
1 polymer ?
#
loop_
_entity_poly.entity_id
_entity_poly.type
_entity_poly.pdbx_seq_one_letter_code
_entity_poly.pdbx_strand_id
1 'polypeptide(L)'
;MGMLPAFDREQGLTGYSIGRLEGSTEPSVVYAQDMQPFDPSRFGPMALEGQPAFTSDASGRVFIAEAGWEGISVAGYLPDWEVFLRIDEEMDRVEKTGEELEAERTEFEEMSAGRGGRFRGADAVFEPLPCRRAVSELGVDGEDRLWVRLGTRRFPYWRVYDMEGDLLFTASFDNGDPDIDQLTVRITENGMAAWVPDPTTWPRVLLLEPAFEYTGESNQGVPLLPDPR
;
A
#
# COMPACT_ATOMS: atom_id res chain seq x y z
N MET A 1 3.49 -9.67 -12.38
CA MET A 1 4.54 -9.26 -11.43
C MET A 1 4.22 -9.90 -10.07
N GLY A 2 5.21 -10.13 -9.23
CA GLY A 2 4.99 -10.70 -7.90
C GLY A 2 6.17 -10.49 -6.97
N MET A 3 5.89 -10.60 -5.67
CA MET A 3 6.91 -10.64 -4.63
C MET A 3 7.18 -12.09 -4.25
N LEU A 4 8.44 -12.48 -4.29
CA LEU A 4 8.91 -13.83 -3.99
C LEU A 4 9.81 -13.79 -2.75
N PRO A 5 9.73 -14.80 -1.86
CA PRO A 5 10.71 -14.93 -0.80
C PRO A 5 12.09 -15.24 -1.40
N ALA A 6 13.14 -14.60 -0.88
CA ALA A 6 14.52 -14.77 -1.32
C ALA A 6 15.38 -15.30 -0.17
N PHE A 7 16.27 -16.26 -0.46
CA PHE A 7 17.12 -16.90 0.53
C PHE A 7 18.53 -17.09 -0.02
N ASP A 8 19.54 -16.64 0.75
CA ASP A 8 20.94 -17.01 0.56
C ASP A 8 21.37 -17.85 1.75
N ARG A 9 21.47 -19.17 1.54
CA ARG A 9 21.83 -20.13 2.60
C ARG A 9 23.30 -20.09 2.97
N GLU A 10 24.17 -19.63 2.08
CA GLU A 10 25.61 -19.56 2.36
C GLU A 10 25.92 -18.41 3.30
N GLN A 11 25.23 -17.28 3.09
CA GLN A 11 25.38 -16.07 3.91
C GLN A 11 24.36 -15.98 5.05
N GLY A 12 23.39 -16.90 5.12
CA GLY A 12 22.34 -16.90 6.14
C GLY A 12 21.35 -15.73 5.99
N LEU A 13 21.16 -15.24 4.76
CA LEU A 13 20.29 -14.11 4.46
C LEU A 13 18.90 -14.60 4.02
N THR A 14 17.89 -13.85 4.41
CA THR A 14 16.49 -14.01 4.01
C THR A 14 15.91 -12.66 3.63
N GLY A 15 14.90 -12.64 2.79
CA GLY A 15 14.21 -11.42 2.43
C GLY A 15 13.21 -11.63 1.31
N TYR A 16 13.09 -10.65 0.42
CA TYR A 16 12.17 -10.70 -0.70
C TYR A 16 12.80 -10.14 -1.98
N SER A 17 12.24 -10.54 -3.10
CA SER A 17 12.45 -9.90 -4.40
C SER A 17 11.12 -9.57 -5.05
N ILE A 18 11.04 -8.42 -5.70
CA ILE A 18 9.90 -8.03 -6.54
C ILE A 18 10.34 -8.23 -7.98
N GLY A 19 9.63 -9.06 -8.73
CA GLY A 19 10.04 -9.40 -10.08
C GLY A 19 8.91 -9.66 -11.05
N ARG A 20 9.24 -9.58 -12.33
CA ARG A 20 8.36 -10.02 -13.42
C ARG A 20 8.51 -11.53 -13.59
N LEU A 21 7.37 -12.23 -13.60
CA LEU A 21 7.32 -13.68 -13.83
C LEU A 21 6.70 -13.93 -15.21
N GLU A 22 7.41 -14.64 -16.07
CA GLU A 22 6.99 -14.98 -17.43
C GLU A 22 6.79 -16.49 -17.55
N GLY A 23 5.75 -17.01 -16.89
CA GLY A 23 5.44 -18.44 -16.91
C GLY A 23 6.46 -19.35 -16.21
N SER A 24 7.46 -18.77 -15.53
CA SER A 24 8.45 -19.43 -14.70
C SER A 24 8.28 -19.03 -13.23
N THR A 25 8.81 -19.84 -12.32
CA THR A 25 8.97 -19.50 -10.90
C THR A 25 10.17 -18.57 -10.65
N GLU A 26 11.08 -18.46 -11.62
CA GLU A 26 12.20 -17.53 -11.58
C GLU A 26 11.82 -16.22 -12.27
N PRO A 27 12.13 -15.06 -11.66
CA PRO A 27 11.81 -13.77 -12.26
C PRO A 27 12.69 -13.50 -13.48
N SER A 28 12.09 -13.05 -14.58
CA SER A 28 12.83 -12.58 -15.77
C SER A 28 13.50 -11.22 -15.53
N VAL A 29 12.94 -10.42 -14.62
CA VAL A 29 13.46 -9.11 -14.18
C VAL A 29 13.21 -8.95 -12.69
N VAL A 30 14.20 -8.44 -11.93
CA VAL A 30 14.09 -8.14 -10.49
C VAL A 30 14.13 -6.63 -10.31
N TYR A 31 13.03 -6.02 -9.88
CA TYR A 31 12.87 -4.56 -9.67
C TYR A 31 13.42 -4.09 -8.34
N ALA A 32 13.16 -4.86 -7.28
CA ALA A 32 13.64 -4.57 -5.94
C ALA A 32 14.03 -5.87 -5.26
N GLN A 33 15.04 -5.79 -4.40
CA GLN A 33 15.47 -6.89 -3.58
C GLN A 33 15.99 -6.34 -2.25
N ASP A 34 15.54 -6.92 -1.16
CA ASP A 34 16.07 -6.67 0.18
C ASP A 34 16.44 -8.01 0.79
N MET A 35 17.70 -8.12 1.24
CA MET A 35 18.28 -9.34 1.80
C MET A 35 18.95 -8.99 3.12
N GLN A 36 18.51 -9.63 4.20
CA GLN A 36 18.98 -9.32 5.55
C GLN A 36 19.27 -10.61 6.32
N PRO A 37 20.11 -10.57 7.37
CA PRO A 37 20.32 -11.73 8.23
C PRO A 37 18.98 -12.27 8.76
N PHE A 38 18.85 -13.60 8.83
CA PHE A 38 17.64 -14.22 9.37
C PHE A 38 17.38 -13.77 10.81
N ASP A 39 16.21 -13.17 11.03
CA ASP A 39 15.74 -12.74 12.33
C ASP A 39 14.31 -13.26 12.58
N PRO A 40 14.11 -14.19 13.53
CA PRO A 40 12.81 -14.74 13.84
C PRO A 40 11.83 -13.71 14.45
N SER A 41 12.32 -12.61 15.01
CA SER A 41 11.46 -11.55 15.60
C SER A 41 10.72 -10.72 14.54
N ARG A 42 11.19 -10.76 13.28
CA ARG A 42 10.63 -9.98 12.18
C ARG A 42 9.60 -10.74 11.35
N PHE A 43 9.19 -11.94 11.78
CA PHE A 43 8.06 -12.65 11.20
C PHE A 43 6.74 -12.08 11.70
N GLY A 44 5.64 -12.40 10.99
CA GLY A 44 4.31 -11.93 11.37
C GLY A 44 4.03 -10.49 10.90
N PRO A 45 3.29 -9.68 11.66
CA PRO A 45 2.85 -8.35 11.23
C PRO A 45 4.00 -7.43 10.77
N MET A 46 5.13 -7.44 11.49
CA MET A 46 6.33 -6.67 11.12
C MET A 46 6.91 -7.02 9.74
N ALA A 47 6.73 -8.26 9.27
CA ALA A 47 7.18 -8.66 7.94
C ALA A 47 6.43 -7.88 6.86
N LEU A 48 5.15 -7.59 7.07
CA LEU A 48 4.31 -6.82 6.15
C LEU A 48 4.62 -5.32 6.25
N GLU A 49 4.96 -4.81 7.43
CA GLU A 49 5.28 -3.39 7.62
C GLU A 49 6.61 -2.99 6.99
N GLY A 50 7.60 -3.88 6.99
CA GLY A 50 8.87 -3.68 6.30
C GLY A 50 8.81 -3.95 4.79
N GLN A 51 7.69 -4.44 4.27
CA GLN A 51 7.54 -4.73 2.85
C GLN A 51 7.04 -3.50 2.07
N PRO A 52 7.67 -3.19 0.93
CA PRO A 52 7.22 -2.14 0.04
C PRO A 52 5.82 -2.47 -0.48
N ALA A 53 5.01 -1.43 -0.71
CA ALA A 53 3.78 -1.60 -1.48
C ALA A 53 4.14 -1.53 -2.97
N PHE A 54 3.48 -2.33 -3.80
CA PHE A 54 3.76 -2.32 -5.23
C PHE A 54 2.51 -2.59 -6.07
N THR A 55 2.54 -2.14 -7.32
CA THR A 55 1.52 -2.45 -8.33
C THR A 55 2.13 -2.47 -9.73
N SER A 56 1.36 -2.93 -10.70
CA SER A 56 1.72 -2.86 -12.13
C SER A 56 0.48 -2.65 -12.98
N ASP A 57 0.66 -2.07 -14.15
CA ASP A 57 -0.39 -1.92 -15.15
C ASP A 57 -0.28 -2.96 -16.29
N ALA A 58 -1.19 -2.89 -17.28
CA ALA A 58 -1.15 -3.76 -18.45
C ALA A 58 -0.03 -3.44 -19.44
N SER A 59 0.52 -2.22 -19.39
CA SER A 59 1.70 -1.83 -20.18
C SER A 59 2.99 -2.45 -19.62
N GLY A 60 2.94 -3.07 -18.43
CA GLY A 60 4.08 -3.70 -17.77
C GLY A 60 4.93 -2.72 -16.98
N ARG A 61 4.45 -1.48 -16.75
CA ARG A 61 5.08 -0.55 -15.82
C ARG A 61 4.89 -1.07 -14.39
N VAL A 62 5.90 -0.89 -13.57
CA VAL A 62 5.91 -1.35 -12.17
C VAL A 62 6.13 -0.16 -11.26
N PHE A 63 5.32 -0.04 -10.23
CA PHE A 63 5.41 1.03 -9.24
C PHE A 63 5.71 0.41 -7.89
N ILE A 64 6.70 0.95 -7.19
CA ILE A 64 7.15 0.44 -5.90
C ILE A 64 7.21 1.62 -4.94
N ALA A 65 6.46 1.55 -3.85
CA ALA A 65 6.54 2.44 -2.72
C ALA A 65 7.42 1.81 -1.65
N GLU A 66 8.49 2.50 -1.25
CA GLU A 66 9.35 2.03 -0.18
C GLU A 66 8.58 1.92 1.14
N ALA A 67 8.95 0.95 1.96
CA ALA A 67 8.43 0.85 3.31
C ALA A 67 9.04 1.95 4.17
N GLY A 68 8.22 2.64 4.97
CA GLY A 68 8.68 3.71 5.84
C GLY A 68 7.53 4.52 6.42
N TRP A 69 7.87 5.43 7.32
CA TRP A 69 6.94 6.34 8.02
C TRP A 69 7.30 7.81 7.84
N GLU A 70 8.39 8.13 7.15
CA GLU A 70 8.90 9.50 7.00
C GLU A 70 8.23 10.26 5.85
N GLY A 71 7.64 9.54 4.90
CA GLY A 71 7.09 10.14 3.70
C GLY A 71 6.67 9.13 2.65
N ILE A 72 6.11 9.65 1.57
CA ILE A 72 5.84 8.92 0.33
C ILE A 72 7.16 8.86 -0.44
N SER A 73 7.65 7.66 -0.72
CA SER A 73 8.78 7.40 -1.62
C SER A 73 8.32 6.34 -2.61
N VAL A 74 8.05 6.75 -3.86
CA VAL A 74 7.54 5.88 -4.92
C VAL A 74 8.41 6.01 -6.17
N ALA A 75 8.84 4.87 -6.72
CA ALA A 75 9.53 4.78 -8.00
C ALA A 75 8.69 3.99 -9.01
N GLY A 76 8.60 4.51 -10.24
CA GLY A 76 8.01 3.83 -11.39
C GLY A 76 9.08 3.35 -12.37
N TYR A 77 8.95 2.10 -12.81
CA TYR A 77 9.87 1.40 -13.69
C TYR A 77 9.16 0.98 -14.97
N LEU A 78 9.85 1.14 -16.10
CA LEU A 78 9.45 0.57 -17.38
C LEU A 78 9.74 -0.95 -17.41
N PRO A 79 9.16 -1.69 -18.40
CA PRO A 79 9.40 -3.13 -18.55
C PRO A 79 10.87 -3.52 -18.74
N ASP A 80 11.71 -2.59 -19.17
CA ASP A 80 13.15 -2.73 -19.39
C ASP A 80 14.00 -2.25 -18.22
N TRP A 81 13.36 -1.93 -17.08
CA TRP A 81 13.99 -1.52 -15.82
C TRP A 81 14.42 -0.05 -15.73
N GLU A 82 14.14 0.75 -16.76
CA GLU A 82 14.38 2.20 -16.69
C GLU A 82 13.41 2.86 -15.70
N VAL A 83 13.93 3.73 -14.82
CA VAL A 83 13.10 4.54 -13.92
C VAL A 83 12.54 5.72 -14.71
N PHE A 84 11.21 5.83 -14.78
CA PHE A 84 10.53 6.93 -15.48
C PHE A 84 9.77 7.89 -14.55
N LEU A 85 9.52 7.47 -13.30
CA LEU A 85 8.75 8.23 -12.31
C LEU A 85 9.44 8.17 -10.95
N ARG A 86 9.48 9.31 -10.24
CA ARG A 86 9.82 9.41 -8.83
C ARG A 86 8.89 10.38 -8.13
N ILE A 87 8.34 9.96 -7.00
CA ILE A 87 7.51 10.77 -6.12
C ILE A 87 8.12 10.68 -4.73
N ASP A 88 8.57 11.81 -4.22
CA ASP A 88 9.17 11.95 -2.89
C ASP A 88 8.45 13.09 -2.16
N GLU A 89 7.74 12.77 -1.07
CA GLU A 89 7.02 13.75 -0.26
C GLU A 89 7.18 13.45 1.23
N GLU A 90 7.68 14.44 1.98
CA GLU A 90 7.76 14.35 3.43
C GLU A 90 6.36 14.31 4.05
N MET A 91 6.20 13.50 5.11
CA MET A 91 4.96 13.42 5.86
C MET A 91 5.22 13.44 7.35
N ASP A 92 4.27 14.01 8.09
CA ASP A 92 4.26 13.88 9.53
C ASP A 92 4.09 12.42 9.94
N ARG A 93 4.96 11.98 10.85
CA ARG A 93 4.88 10.66 11.45
C ARG A 93 3.59 10.54 12.26
N VAL A 94 2.89 9.43 12.09
CA VAL A 94 1.69 9.12 12.88
C VAL A 94 1.98 7.95 13.79
N GLU A 95 2.01 8.22 15.09
CA GLU A 95 2.18 7.20 16.10
C GLU A 95 0.97 6.26 16.13
N LYS A 96 1.24 4.96 16.31
CA LYS A 96 0.21 3.99 16.61
C LYS A 96 -0.27 4.19 18.04
N THR A 97 -1.56 3.96 18.24
CA THR A 97 -2.15 3.93 19.58
C THR A 97 -1.66 2.71 20.35
N GLY A 98 -1.74 2.77 21.69
CA GLY A 98 -1.42 1.60 22.53
C GLY A 98 -2.28 0.37 22.22
N GLU A 99 -3.53 0.57 21.78
CA GLU A 99 -4.42 -0.49 21.34
C GLU A 99 -3.93 -1.16 20.05
N GLU A 100 -3.48 -0.38 19.06
CA GLU A 100 -2.89 -0.92 17.83
C GLU A 100 -1.62 -1.73 18.12
N LEU A 101 -0.72 -1.20 18.95
CA LEU A 101 0.52 -1.88 19.32
C LEU A 101 0.25 -3.21 20.05
N GLU A 102 -0.76 -3.25 20.91
CA GLU A 102 -1.12 -4.45 21.66
C GLU A 102 -1.88 -5.47 20.79
N ALA A 103 -2.69 -5.00 19.84
CA ALA A 103 -3.34 -5.85 18.85
C ALA A 103 -2.29 -6.58 17.98
N GLU A 104 -1.26 -5.88 17.49
CA GLU A 104 -0.17 -6.50 16.72
C GLU A 104 0.62 -7.52 17.56
N ARG A 105 0.85 -7.22 18.85
CA ARG A 105 1.49 -8.16 19.77
C ARG A 105 0.66 -9.43 19.93
N THR A 106 -0.65 -9.27 20.13
CA THR A 106 -1.59 -10.39 20.27
C THR A 106 -1.63 -11.23 18.99
N GLU A 107 -1.70 -10.59 17.82
CA GLU A 107 -1.68 -11.28 16.52
C GLU A 107 -0.38 -12.09 16.33
N PHE A 108 0.76 -11.52 16.70
CA PHE A 108 2.05 -12.23 16.65
C PHE A 108 2.08 -13.44 17.59
N GLU A 109 1.57 -13.29 18.82
CA GLU A 109 1.48 -14.38 19.80
C GLU A 109 0.57 -15.52 19.33
N GLU A 110 -0.61 -15.18 18.78
CA GLU A 110 -1.55 -16.16 18.22
C GLU A 110 -0.96 -16.89 17.01
N MET A 111 -0.31 -16.16 16.09
CA MET A 111 0.37 -16.75 14.93
C MET A 111 1.48 -17.72 15.38
N SER A 112 2.25 -17.33 16.40
CA SER A 112 3.33 -18.13 16.97
C SER A 112 2.82 -19.38 17.68
N ALA A 113 1.66 -19.30 18.34
CA ALA A 113 1.02 -20.42 19.02
C ALA A 113 0.33 -21.42 18.06
N GLY A 114 -0.32 -20.93 17.00
CA GLY A 114 -1.14 -21.72 16.07
C GLY A 114 -0.36 -22.53 15.03
N ARG A 115 0.82 -22.08 14.59
CA ARG A 115 1.63 -22.78 13.56
C ARG A 115 2.61 -23.80 14.17
N GLY A 116 2.08 -24.84 14.83
CA GLY A 116 2.74 -26.15 14.98
C GLY A 116 4.24 -26.15 15.30
N GLY A 117 4.70 -25.28 16.20
CA GLY A 117 6.04 -25.38 16.79
C GLY A 117 7.25 -25.06 15.91
N ARG A 118 7.11 -24.48 14.70
CA ARG A 118 8.31 -24.08 13.91
C ARG A 118 9.12 -22.94 14.52
N PHE A 119 8.52 -22.17 15.43
CA PHE A 119 9.18 -21.15 16.24
C PHE A 119 9.24 -21.51 17.74
N ARG A 120 8.82 -22.73 18.13
CA ARG A 120 8.98 -23.21 19.51
C ARG A 120 10.48 -23.40 19.77
N GLY A 121 11.11 -22.41 20.38
CA GLY A 121 12.53 -22.41 20.73
C GLY A 121 13.28 -21.13 20.36
N ALA A 122 12.67 -20.22 19.59
CA ALA A 122 13.15 -18.85 19.52
C ALA A 122 12.37 -18.06 20.57
N ASP A 123 13.05 -17.55 21.61
CA ASP A 123 12.54 -16.52 22.51
C ASP A 123 12.43 -15.18 21.73
N ALA A 124 11.70 -15.20 20.61
CA ALA A 124 11.55 -14.06 19.73
C ALA A 124 10.63 -13.06 20.43
N VAL A 125 11.22 -11.97 20.93
CA VAL A 125 10.49 -10.82 21.45
C VAL A 125 10.05 -9.98 20.26
N PHE A 126 8.74 -9.90 20.04
CA PHE A 126 8.15 -9.04 19.02
C PHE A 126 7.96 -7.63 19.57
N GLU A 127 8.50 -6.65 18.85
CA GLU A 127 8.37 -5.23 19.16
C GLU A 127 7.71 -4.52 17.96
N PRO A 128 6.40 -4.20 18.05
CA PRO A 128 5.68 -3.52 16.98
C PRO A 128 6.35 -2.18 16.62
N LEU A 129 6.32 -1.80 15.34
CA LEU A 129 6.83 -0.48 14.94
C LEU A 129 5.93 0.61 15.52
N PRO A 130 6.50 1.68 16.11
CA PRO A 130 5.73 2.68 16.84
C PRO A 130 4.92 3.62 15.94
N CYS A 131 5.24 3.66 14.64
CA CYS A 131 4.63 4.57 13.68
C CYS A 131 3.91 3.78 12.58
N ARG A 132 2.79 4.33 12.10
CA ARG A 132 2.11 3.82 10.91
C ARG A 132 2.95 4.07 9.66
N ARG A 133 2.88 3.14 8.72
CA ARG A 133 3.51 3.30 7.39
C ARG A 133 2.87 4.46 6.62
N ALA A 134 3.70 5.17 5.86
CA ALA A 134 3.26 6.31 5.05
C ALA A 134 2.36 5.86 3.89
N VAL A 135 2.82 4.89 3.09
CA VAL A 135 2.08 4.32 1.96
C VAL A 135 1.69 2.89 2.28
N SER A 136 0.39 2.57 2.33
CA SER A 136 -0.12 1.23 2.60
C SER A 136 -0.34 0.40 1.33
N GLU A 137 -0.82 1.02 0.26
CA GLU A 137 -1.17 0.34 -0.99
C GLU A 137 -0.96 1.25 -2.20
N LEU A 138 -0.74 0.64 -3.37
CA LEU A 138 -0.68 1.32 -4.66
C LEU A 138 -1.71 0.71 -5.63
N GLY A 139 -2.16 1.52 -6.59
CA GLY A 139 -2.97 1.05 -7.72
C GLY A 139 -2.88 1.99 -8.92
N VAL A 140 -3.24 1.49 -10.09
CA VAL A 140 -3.25 2.27 -11.33
C VAL A 140 -4.63 2.14 -11.96
N ASP A 141 -5.30 3.25 -12.20
CA ASP A 141 -6.64 3.25 -12.81
C ASP A 141 -6.58 3.22 -14.35
N GLY A 142 -7.75 3.22 -15.00
CA GLY A 142 -7.86 3.17 -16.46
C GLY A 142 -7.55 4.49 -17.18
N GLU A 143 -7.17 5.53 -16.44
CA GLU A 143 -6.86 6.87 -16.96
C GLU A 143 -5.38 7.23 -16.75
N ASP A 144 -4.52 6.22 -16.58
CA ASP A 144 -3.09 6.38 -16.32
C ASP A 144 -2.78 7.25 -15.09
N ARG A 145 -3.50 7.02 -13.99
CA ARG A 145 -3.25 7.69 -12.71
C ARG A 145 -2.75 6.72 -11.66
N LEU A 146 -1.75 7.13 -10.91
CA LEU A 146 -1.20 6.37 -9.79
C LEU A 146 -1.92 6.76 -8.50
N TRP A 147 -2.62 5.79 -7.92
CA TRP A 147 -3.32 5.92 -6.63
C TRP A 147 -2.41 5.45 -5.50
N VAL A 148 -2.00 6.37 -4.65
CA VAL A 148 -1.14 6.12 -3.48
C VAL A 148 -2.00 6.18 -2.22
N ARG A 149 -2.26 5.03 -1.60
CA ARG A 149 -3.04 4.96 -0.35
C ARG A 149 -2.16 5.30 0.83
N LEU A 150 -2.61 6.24 1.65
CA LEU A 150 -1.91 6.62 2.87
C LEU A 150 -2.23 5.64 3.99
N GLY A 151 -1.20 5.09 4.64
CA GLY A 151 -1.32 4.22 5.82
C GLY A 151 -1.48 4.99 7.13
N THR A 152 -1.27 6.31 7.12
CA THR A 152 -1.41 7.17 8.30
C THR A 152 -2.86 7.51 8.65
N ARG A 153 -3.80 7.25 7.73
CA ARG A 153 -5.23 7.53 7.90
C ARG A 153 -5.98 6.26 8.23
N ARG A 154 -6.93 6.37 9.17
CA ARG A 154 -7.83 5.26 9.53
C ARG A 154 -8.74 4.88 8.36
N PHE A 155 -9.36 5.88 7.73
CA PHE A 155 -10.20 5.67 6.56
C PHE A 155 -9.34 5.64 5.29
N PRO A 156 -9.76 4.88 4.26
CA PRO A 156 -9.09 4.87 2.97
C PRO A 156 -8.96 6.30 2.42
N TYR A 157 -7.71 6.71 2.24
CA TYR A 157 -7.35 8.03 1.74
C TYR A 157 -6.23 7.87 0.73
N TRP A 158 -6.42 8.43 -0.45
CA TRP A 158 -5.47 8.36 -1.55
C TRP A 158 -5.02 9.75 -1.96
N ARG A 159 -3.75 9.81 -2.34
CA ARG A 159 -3.22 10.85 -3.22
C ARG A 159 -3.10 10.25 -4.61
N VAL A 160 -3.63 10.95 -5.60
CA VAL A 160 -3.68 10.49 -6.97
C VAL A 160 -2.77 11.36 -7.80
N TYR A 161 -1.76 10.74 -8.38
CA TYR A 161 -0.74 11.39 -9.18
C TYR A 161 -0.91 11.02 -10.65
N ASP A 162 -0.47 11.91 -11.54
CA ASP A 162 -0.22 11.50 -12.92
C ASP A 162 1.11 10.74 -13.05
N MET A 163 1.47 10.43 -14.30
CA MET A 163 2.70 9.69 -14.62
C MET A 163 3.93 10.59 -14.74
N GLU A 164 3.78 11.91 -14.58
CA GLU A 164 4.88 12.87 -14.44
C GLU A 164 5.25 13.08 -12.95
N GLY A 165 4.36 12.65 -12.04
CA GLY A 165 4.54 12.71 -10.59
C GLY A 165 3.81 13.89 -9.94
N ASP A 166 2.99 14.61 -10.70
CA ASP A 166 2.21 15.72 -10.18
C ASP A 166 0.93 15.23 -9.50
N LEU A 167 0.63 15.80 -8.33
CA LEU A 167 -0.59 15.50 -7.59
C LEU A 167 -1.80 16.08 -8.34
N LEU A 168 -2.69 15.20 -8.81
CA LEU A 168 -3.92 15.60 -9.49
C LEU A 168 -5.03 15.94 -8.49
N PHE A 169 -5.29 15.02 -7.55
CA PHE A 169 -6.33 15.18 -6.54
C PHE A 169 -6.12 14.21 -5.37
N THR A 170 -6.94 14.38 -4.34
CA THR A 170 -7.05 13.43 -3.23
C THR A 170 -8.42 12.78 -3.26
N ALA A 171 -8.48 11.51 -2.90
CA ALA A 171 -9.71 10.75 -2.81
C ALA A 171 -9.84 10.10 -1.44
N SER A 172 -11.07 9.97 -0.95
CA SER A 172 -11.37 9.21 0.26
C SER A 172 -12.80 8.71 0.16
N PHE A 173 -13.13 7.65 0.89
CA PHE A 173 -14.51 7.26 1.04
C PHE A 173 -14.78 6.79 2.47
N ASP A 174 -16.00 7.05 2.92
CA ASP A 174 -16.55 6.57 4.18
C ASP A 174 -17.95 6.04 3.91
N ASN A 175 -18.22 4.82 4.35
CA ASN A 175 -19.52 4.15 4.22
C ASN A 175 -20.09 3.72 5.57
N GLY A 176 -19.49 4.17 6.69
CA GLY A 176 -19.90 3.80 8.04
C GLY A 176 -19.64 2.34 8.40
N ASP A 177 -18.81 1.63 7.64
CA ASP A 177 -18.41 0.26 7.98
C ASP A 177 -17.52 0.27 9.23
N PRO A 178 -17.83 -0.52 10.27
CA PRO A 178 -17.02 -0.59 11.48
C PRO A 178 -15.59 -1.06 11.21
N ASP A 179 -15.37 -1.84 10.15
CA ASP A 179 -14.08 -2.45 9.79
C ASP A 179 -13.39 -1.72 8.62
N ILE A 180 -13.76 -0.45 8.38
CA ILE A 180 -13.27 0.36 7.26
C ILE A 180 -11.73 0.56 7.26
N ASP A 181 -11.10 0.43 8.42
CA ASP A 181 -9.64 0.49 8.57
C ASP A 181 -8.92 -0.76 8.04
N GLN A 182 -9.61 -1.91 8.02
CA GLN A 182 -9.10 -3.18 7.46
C GLN A 182 -9.45 -3.38 5.99
N LEU A 183 -10.12 -2.42 5.39
CA LEU A 183 -10.53 -2.49 4.00
C LEU A 183 -9.30 -2.64 3.09
N THR A 184 -9.28 -3.67 2.26
CA THR A 184 -8.34 -3.85 1.16
C THR A 184 -8.94 -3.25 -0.10
N VAL A 185 -8.16 -2.50 -0.87
CA VAL A 185 -8.64 -1.89 -2.13
C VAL A 185 -7.72 -2.29 -3.28
N ARG A 186 -8.33 -2.77 -4.37
CA ARG A 186 -7.65 -3.04 -5.63
C ARG A 186 -8.14 -2.09 -6.68
N ILE A 187 -7.22 -1.30 -7.20
CA ILE A 187 -7.42 -0.33 -8.27
C ILE A 187 -6.61 -0.82 -9.47
N THR A 188 -7.32 -1.06 -10.57
CA THR A 188 -6.76 -1.53 -11.83
C THR A 188 -7.34 -0.72 -12.98
N GLU A 189 -6.78 -0.87 -14.18
CA GLU A 189 -7.31 -0.29 -15.41
C GLU A 189 -8.79 -0.64 -15.67
N ASN A 190 -9.27 -1.76 -15.13
CA ASN A 190 -10.62 -2.28 -15.33
C ASN A 190 -11.60 -1.82 -14.23
N GLY A 191 -11.16 -0.96 -13.31
CA GLY A 191 -11.96 -0.43 -12.22
C GLY A 191 -11.40 -0.76 -10.84
N MET A 192 -12.24 -0.48 -9.84
CA MET A 192 -11.85 -0.48 -8.42
C MET A 192 -12.79 -1.36 -7.61
N ALA A 193 -12.20 -2.27 -6.84
CA ALA A 193 -12.93 -3.15 -5.93
C ALA A 193 -12.33 -3.07 -4.52
N ALA A 194 -13.20 -3.07 -3.52
CA ALA A 194 -12.79 -3.04 -2.12
C ALA A 194 -13.53 -4.10 -1.29
N TRP A 195 -12.86 -4.66 -0.31
CA TRP A 195 -13.43 -5.66 0.60
C TRP A 195 -12.67 -5.68 1.91
N VAL A 196 -13.30 -6.15 2.98
CA VAL A 196 -12.62 -6.47 4.25
C VAL A 196 -12.32 -7.98 4.23
N PRO A 197 -11.06 -8.42 4.41
CA PRO A 197 -10.71 -9.84 4.37
C PRO A 197 -11.39 -10.68 5.46
N ASP A 198 -11.54 -10.13 6.66
CA ASP A 198 -12.17 -10.78 7.82
C ASP A 198 -13.15 -9.83 8.53
N PRO A 199 -14.34 -9.60 7.97
CA PRO A 199 -15.29 -8.63 8.51
C PRO A 199 -15.98 -9.15 9.76
N THR A 200 -16.15 -8.27 10.75
CA THR A 200 -16.92 -8.55 11.99
C THR A 200 -18.41 -8.76 11.73
N THR A 201 -18.88 -8.31 10.57
CA THR A 201 -20.28 -8.39 10.13
C THR A 201 -20.48 -9.55 9.16
N TRP A 202 -20.51 -9.27 7.86
CA TRP A 202 -20.61 -10.27 6.79
C TRP A 202 -19.75 -9.86 5.59
N PRO A 203 -19.24 -10.83 4.81
CA PRO A 203 -18.45 -10.57 3.61
C PRO A 203 -19.19 -9.70 2.59
N ARG A 204 -18.52 -8.65 2.11
CA ARG A 204 -19.03 -7.71 1.10
C ARG A 204 -17.89 -7.32 0.16
N VAL A 205 -18.24 -7.14 -1.11
CA VAL A 205 -17.38 -6.54 -2.13
C VAL A 205 -18.04 -5.25 -2.58
N LEU A 206 -17.31 -4.15 -2.49
CA LEU A 206 -17.73 -2.82 -2.93
C LEU A 206 -17.09 -2.56 -4.29
N LEU A 207 -17.90 -2.13 -5.26
CA LEU A 207 -17.41 -1.56 -6.50
C LEU A 207 -17.34 -0.05 -6.31
N LEU A 208 -16.17 0.54 -6.55
CA LEU A 208 -15.96 1.96 -6.36
C LEU A 208 -15.97 2.65 -7.72
N GLU A 209 -16.72 3.74 -7.80
CA GLU A 209 -16.76 4.62 -8.96
C GLU A 209 -16.28 6.02 -8.52
N PRO A 210 -15.28 6.61 -9.19
CA PRO A 210 -14.84 7.96 -8.88
C PRO A 210 -15.97 8.95 -9.14
N ALA A 211 -16.40 9.66 -8.09
CA ALA A 211 -17.30 10.79 -8.20
C ALA A 211 -16.51 12.07 -7.87
N PHE A 212 -16.57 13.06 -8.77
CA PHE A 212 -15.90 14.34 -8.56
C PHE A 212 -16.87 15.31 -7.89
N GLU A 213 -16.62 15.64 -6.62
CA GLU A 213 -17.25 16.80 -5.99
C GLU A 213 -16.42 18.04 -6.26
N TYR A 214 -17.00 19.00 -6.99
CA TYR A 214 -16.37 20.29 -7.24
C TYR A 214 -16.49 21.14 -5.96
N THR A 215 -15.42 21.25 -5.18
CA THR A 215 -15.32 22.25 -4.11
C THR A 215 -14.99 23.60 -4.75
N GLY A 216 -16.01 24.27 -5.29
CA GLY A 216 -15.85 25.52 -6.01
C GLY A 216 -15.31 26.65 -5.14
N GLU A 217 -14.10 27.12 -5.44
CA GLU A 217 -13.70 28.51 -5.27
C GLU A 217 -13.39 29.12 -6.64
N SER A 218 -14.45 29.42 -7.41
CA SER A 218 -14.35 30.26 -8.60
C SER A 218 -14.94 31.64 -8.31
N ASN A 219 -14.00 32.57 -8.14
CA ASN A 219 -14.06 34.03 -8.28
C ASN A 219 -15.35 34.54 -8.98
N GLN A 220 -16.26 35.16 -8.21
CA GLN A 220 -17.45 35.82 -8.76
C GLN A 220 -17.08 37.08 -9.55
N GLY A 221 -16.82 36.91 -10.84
CA GLY A 221 -17.00 37.96 -11.85
C GLY A 221 -18.33 37.74 -12.56
N VAL A 222 -19.43 38.30 -12.03
CA VAL A 222 -20.73 38.30 -12.70
C VAL A 222 -20.87 39.57 -13.55
N PRO A 223 -20.96 39.51 -14.89
CA PRO A 223 -21.68 40.52 -15.63
C PRO A 223 -23.17 40.16 -15.63
N LEU A 224 -23.97 41.05 -15.06
CA LEU A 224 -25.43 41.01 -15.10
C LEU A 224 -25.92 41.03 -16.56
N LEU A 225 -26.69 40.03 -16.97
CA LEU A 225 -27.54 40.08 -18.17
C LEU A 225 -28.95 40.54 -17.80
N PRO A 226 -29.67 41.22 -18.72
CA PRO A 226 -30.76 42.11 -18.37
C PRO A 226 -32.12 41.40 -18.24
N ASP A 227 -32.95 42.04 -17.42
CA ASP A 227 -34.32 41.70 -17.07
C ASP A 227 -35.26 41.65 -18.29
N PRO A 228 -36.03 40.57 -18.51
CA PRO A 228 -37.11 40.57 -19.50
C PRO A 228 -38.42 41.07 -18.88
N ARG A 229 -39.01 42.05 -19.56
CA ARG A 229 -40.30 42.71 -19.29
C ARG A 229 -41.47 41.75 -19.11
#